data_AF-A0A2D8LPI0-F1
#
_entry.id   AF-A0A2D8LPI0-F1
#
_cell.length_a   1.000
_cell.length_b   1.000
_cell.length_c   1.000
_cell.angle_alpha   90.00
_cell.angle_beta   90.00
_cell.angle_gamma   90.00
#
_symmetry.space_group_name_H-M   'P 1'
#
loop_
_entity.id
_entity.type
_entity.pdbx_description
1 polymer ?
#
loop_
_entity_poly.entity_id
_entity_poly.type
_entity_poly.pdbx_seq_one_letter_code
_entity_poly.pdbx_strand_id
1 'polypeptide(L)'
;MREIAADGTWTVTYFFDTDEEETSNFTGYVFTFGSDGTLTAVNGSNTVTGSWAVQDDSSNSSSDDDGNSTDDDDFIITFPVPDTNDFEDLNDDWDIVSVSANKIELTDVSGGNGGTDFLTFEKN
;
A
#
# COMPACT_ATOMS: atom_id res chain seq x y z
N MET A 1 9.01 8.03 -3.06
CA MET A 1 7.77 7.21 -3.15
C MET A 1 6.56 7.92 -3.78
N ARG A 2 6.07 9.01 -3.19
CA ARG A 2 4.76 9.63 -3.54
C ARG A 2 4.54 9.93 -5.04
N GLU A 3 5.57 10.41 -5.73
CA GLU A 3 5.49 10.69 -7.18
C GLU A 3 5.29 9.41 -8.01
N ILE A 4 5.87 8.29 -7.59
CA ILE A 4 5.75 7.00 -8.29
C ILE A 4 4.33 6.47 -8.13
N ALA A 5 3.84 6.36 -6.88
CA ALA A 5 2.49 5.86 -6.61
C ALA A 5 1.43 6.69 -7.34
N ALA A 6 1.57 8.02 -7.36
CA ALA A 6 0.63 8.92 -8.01
C ALA A 6 0.77 8.98 -9.55
N ASP A 7 1.83 8.40 -10.12
CA ASP A 7 2.03 8.34 -11.56
C ASP A 7 1.36 7.11 -12.16
N GLY A 8 0.08 7.24 -12.51
CA GLY A 8 -0.66 6.23 -13.25
C GLY A 8 -1.64 5.42 -12.39
N THR A 9 -1.89 4.19 -12.83
CA THR A 9 -2.85 3.30 -12.18
C THR A 9 -2.21 1.94 -11.95
N TRP A 10 -2.68 1.25 -10.93
CA TRP A 10 -2.05 0.06 -10.38
C TRP A 10 -3.05 -1.08 -10.23
N THR A 11 -2.55 -2.30 -10.19
CA THR A 11 -3.30 -3.50 -9.83
C THR A 11 -2.57 -4.25 -8.73
N VAL A 12 -3.32 -4.83 -7.79
CA VAL A 12 -2.76 -5.76 -6.81
C VAL A 12 -2.41 -7.06 -7.52
N THR A 13 -1.14 -7.44 -7.52
CA THR A 13 -0.64 -8.68 -8.12
C THR A 13 -0.24 -9.72 -7.10
N TYR A 14 -0.10 -9.31 -5.84
CA TYR A 14 0.08 -10.20 -4.71
C TYR A 14 -0.45 -9.54 -3.44
N PHE A 15 -1.25 -10.29 -2.67
CA PHE A 15 -1.63 -9.95 -1.31
C PHE A 15 -1.66 -11.23 -0.46
N PHE A 16 -0.96 -11.19 0.65
CA PHE A 16 -0.90 -12.26 1.64
C PHE A 16 -1.10 -11.63 3.00
N ASP A 17 -2.20 -11.98 3.65
CA ASP A 17 -2.55 -11.55 5.01
C ASP A 17 -2.21 -12.70 5.95
N THR A 18 -1.05 -12.59 6.61
CA THR A 18 -0.51 -13.43 7.69
C THR A 18 -0.48 -14.94 7.47
N ASP A 19 -1.62 -15.59 7.21
CA ASP A 19 -1.78 -17.01 6.97
C ASP A 19 -2.55 -17.37 5.68
N GLU A 20 -3.15 -16.40 4.98
CA GLU A 20 -3.95 -16.61 3.77
C GLU A 20 -3.47 -15.78 2.57
N GLU A 21 -3.49 -16.40 1.38
CA GLU A 21 -3.22 -15.71 0.12
C GLU A 21 -4.54 -15.21 -0.46
N GLU A 22 -4.69 -13.90 -0.51
CA GLU A 22 -5.97 -13.23 -0.72
C GLU A 22 -6.00 -12.33 -1.96
N THR A 23 -4.99 -12.39 -2.84
CA THR A 23 -4.90 -11.59 -4.08
C THR A 23 -6.19 -11.64 -4.89
N SER A 24 -6.89 -12.78 -4.86
CA SER A 24 -8.12 -12.97 -5.63
C SER A 24 -9.24 -12.00 -5.26
N ASN A 25 -9.27 -11.49 -4.02
CA ASN A 25 -10.26 -10.50 -3.53
C ASN A 25 -10.19 -9.18 -4.31
N PHE A 26 -9.01 -8.82 -4.81
CA PHE A 26 -8.76 -7.58 -5.54
C PHE A 26 -8.76 -7.74 -7.06
N THR A 27 -9.12 -8.92 -7.57
CA THR A 27 -9.11 -9.19 -9.02
C THR A 27 -10.01 -8.21 -9.78
N GLY A 28 -9.42 -7.53 -10.77
CA GLY A 28 -10.14 -6.59 -11.64
C GLY A 28 -10.30 -5.18 -11.06
N TYR A 29 -9.85 -4.91 -9.83
CA TYR A 29 -9.75 -3.55 -9.33
C TYR A 29 -8.53 -2.82 -9.89
N VAL A 30 -8.75 -1.59 -10.32
CA VAL A 30 -7.71 -0.63 -10.70
C VAL A 30 -7.60 0.42 -9.62
N PHE A 31 -6.41 0.55 -9.04
CA PHE A 31 -6.08 1.48 -7.97
C PHE A 31 -5.49 2.76 -8.55
N THR A 32 -5.89 3.90 -8.00
CA THR A 32 -5.35 5.23 -8.36
C THR A 32 -5.04 6.00 -7.09
N PHE A 33 -3.78 6.39 -6.94
CA PHE A 33 -3.27 7.18 -5.82
C PHE A 33 -3.29 8.66 -6.21
N GLY A 34 -4.28 9.40 -5.73
CA GLY A 34 -4.45 10.83 -6.00
C GLY A 34 -3.41 11.69 -5.28
N SER A 35 -2.89 12.71 -5.95
CA SER A 35 -1.92 13.67 -5.35
C SER A 35 -2.48 14.46 -4.15
N ASP A 36 -3.80 14.46 -3.98
CA ASP A 36 -4.54 15.03 -2.85
C ASP A 36 -4.65 14.08 -1.65
N GLY A 37 -4.11 12.87 -1.75
CA GLY A 37 -4.19 11.82 -0.72
C GLY A 37 -5.42 10.93 -0.86
N THR A 38 -6.24 11.09 -1.90
CA THR A 38 -7.37 10.18 -2.16
C THR A 38 -6.86 8.87 -2.79
N LEU A 39 -7.32 7.71 -2.31
CA LEU A 39 -7.08 6.42 -2.94
C LEU A 39 -8.42 5.88 -3.48
N THR A 40 -8.47 5.55 -4.77
CA THR A 40 -9.67 4.93 -5.37
C THR A 40 -9.35 3.58 -5.97
N ALA A 41 -10.18 2.57 -5.69
CA ALA A 41 -10.15 1.27 -6.35
C ALA A 41 -11.45 1.06 -7.14
N VAL A 42 -11.33 0.76 -8.43
CA VAL A 42 -12.48 0.63 -9.35
C VAL A 42 -12.41 -0.67 -10.15
N ASN A 43 -13.46 -1.49 -10.12
CA ASN A 43 -13.58 -2.71 -10.95
C ASN A 43 -14.71 -2.63 -12.00
N GLY A 44 -15.11 -1.40 -12.36
CA GLY A 44 -16.15 -1.11 -13.34
C GLY A 44 -17.55 -0.95 -12.73
N SER A 45 -17.98 -1.85 -11.83
CA SER A 45 -19.27 -1.73 -11.14
C SER A 45 -19.16 -1.14 -9.74
N ASN A 46 -18.04 -1.36 -9.06
CA ASN A 46 -17.80 -0.89 -7.71
C ASN A 46 -16.71 0.18 -7.72
N THR A 47 -16.85 1.13 -6.79
CA THR A 47 -15.82 2.12 -6.48
C THR A 47 -15.68 2.16 -4.97
N VAL A 48 -14.48 1.84 -4.49
CA VAL A 48 -14.10 1.99 -3.08
C VAL A 48 -13.16 3.18 -3.00
N THR A 49 -13.43 4.10 -2.07
CA THR A 49 -12.66 5.33 -1.89
C THR A 49 -12.15 5.38 -0.47
N GLY A 50 -10.85 5.59 -0.35
CA GLY A 50 -10.12 5.75 0.89
C GLY A 50 -9.12 6.89 0.78
N SER A 51 -8.12 6.83 1.64
CA SER A 51 -6.98 7.74 1.65
C SER A 51 -5.68 6.95 1.63
N TRP A 52 -4.63 7.63 1.21
CA TRP A 52 -3.26 7.14 1.30
C TRP A 52 -2.31 8.27 1.67
N ALA A 53 -1.19 7.91 2.29
CA ALA A 53 -0.10 8.83 2.55
C ALA A 53 1.25 8.10 2.51
N VAL A 54 2.32 8.87 2.39
CA VAL A 54 3.68 8.40 2.68
C VAL A 54 4.16 9.26 3.82
N GLN A 55 4.48 8.64 4.95
CA GLN A 55 5.00 9.31 6.12
C GLN A 55 6.50 9.02 6.21
N ASP A 56 7.30 10.07 6.16
CA ASP A 56 8.75 10.00 6.34
C ASP A 56 9.03 10.04 7.86
N ASP A 57 9.43 8.91 8.45
CA ASP A 57 9.92 8.87 9.84
C ASP A 57 11.41 9.24 9.94
N SER A 58 11.73 10.44 9.44
CA SER A 58 13.02 11.11 9.61
C SER A 58 13.51 11.25 11.07
N SER A 59 12.74 10.84 12.09
CA SER A 59 13.18 10.85 13.49
C SER A 59 14.25 9.80 13.81
N ASN A 60 14.44 8.81 12.94
CA ASN A 60 15.52 7.82 13.00
C ASN A 60 16.66 8.09 12.01
N SER A 61 16.81 9.33 11.50
CA SER A 61 17.85 9.76 10.55
C SER A 61 19.21 9.10 10.83
N SER A 62 19.48 7.99 10.15
CA SER A 62 20.83 7.66 9.76
C SER A 62 21.31 8.82 8.88
N SER A 63 22.54 9.25 9.10
CA SER A 63 23.11 10.51 8.58
C SER A 63 23.32 10.56 7.05
N ASP A 64 22.57 9.75 6.31
CA ASP A 64 22.68 9.59 4.87
C ASP A 64 21.67 10.54 4.21
N ASP A 65 22.11 11.80 4.15
CA ASP A 65 21.49 12.98 3.53
C ASP A 65 21.33 12.84 2.00
N ASP A 66 20.53 11.85 1.56
CA ASP A 66 20.13 11.69 0.15
C ASP A 66 18.61 11.77 -0.05
N GLY A 67 17.81 11.98 1.01
CA GLY A 67 16.35 12.18 0.92
C GLY A 67 15.58 11.06 0.21
N ASN A 68 16.18 9.85 0.19
CA ASN A 68 15.70 8.68 -0.53
C ASN A 68 15.94 7.39 0.28
N SER A 69 16.08 7.50 1.61
CA SER A 69 16.09 6.31 2.47
C SER A 69 14.64 5.85 2.57
N THR A 70 14.28 4.83 1.80
CA THR A 70 12.99 4.15 1.88
C THR A 70 12.87 3.28 3.14
N ASP A 71 13.91 3.26 3.98
CA ASP A 71 14.03 2.34 5.12
C ASP A 71 13.23 2.82 6.36
N ASP A 72 12.78 4.07 6.38
CA ASP A 72 11.96 4.67 7.45
C ASP A 72 10.66 5.34 6.89
N ASP A 73 10.25 5.04 5.65
CA ASP A 73 9.03 5.60 5.02
C ASP A 73 7.85 4.63 5.18
N ASP A 74 6.77 5.04 5.86
CA ASP A 74 5.53 4.26 5.99
C ASP A 74 4.56 4.58 4.83
N PHE A 75 4.02 3.54 4.20
CA PHE A 75 2.98 3.65 3.17
C PHE A 75 1.59 3.41 3.76
N ILE A 76 0.95 4.49 4.19
CA ILE A 76 -0.34 4.42 4.89
C ILE A 76 -1.47 4.22 3.88
N ILE A 77 -2.29 3.20 4.09
CA ILE A 77 -3.54 2.95 3.35
C ILE A 77 -4.71 2.96 4.33
N THR A 78 -5.83 3.60 3.95
CA THR A 78 -7.04 3.57 4.77
C THR A 78 -8.29 3.61 3.91
N PHE A 79 -9.16 2.62 4.05
CA PHE A 79 -10.48 2.53 3.48
C PHE A 79 -11.51 2.53 4.62
N PRO A 80 -12.46 3.47 4.64
CA PRO A 80 -13.51 3.55 5.67
C PRO A 80 -14.61 2.52 5.39
N VAL A 81 -14.25 1.24 5.40
CA VAL A 81 -15.13 0.08 5.18
C VAL A 81 -15.32 -0.70 6.49
N PRO A 82 -16.38 -1.51 6.62
CA PRO A 82 -16.53 -2.41 7.77
C PRO A 82 -15.49 -3.54 7.74
N ASP A 83 -15.13 -4.08 8.91
CA ASP A 83 -14.21 -5.23 9.14
C ASP A 83 -14.62 -6.55 8.45
N THR A 84 -15.74 -6.56 7.71
CA THR A 84 -16.18 -7.71 6.90
C THR A 84 -15.96 -7.50 5.41
N ASN A 85 -15.21 -6.47 5.04
CA ASN A 85 -14.96 -6.08 3.67
C ASN A 85 -13.48 -6.28 3.37
N ASP A 86 -13.19 -6.94 2.26
CA ASP A 86 -11.81 -7.28 1.87
C ASP A 86 -10.86 -6.05 1.75
N PHE A 87 -11.39 -4.82 1.61
CA PHE A 87 -10.54 -3.62 1.64
C PHE A 87 -10.09 -3.21 3.03
N GLU A 88 -10.67 -3.77 4.09
CA GLU A 88 -10.22 -3.54 5.45
C GLU A 88 -8.84 -4.16 5.66
N ASP A 89 -8.57 -5.33 5.08
CA ASP A 89 -7.27 -6.03 5.17
C ASP A 89 -6.12 -5.26 4.49
N LEU A 90 -6.41 -4.23 3.69
CA LEU A 90 -5.40 -3.34 3.13
C LEU A 90 -5.06 -2.15 4.05
N ASN A 91 -5.81 -1.93 5.12
CA ASN A 91 -5.66 -0.77 5.99
C ASN A 91 -4.48 -0.97 6.94
N ASP A 92 -3.36 -0.32 6.65
CA ASP A 92 -2.20 -0.38 7.52
C ASP A 92 -1.23 0.79 7.32
N ASP A 93 -0.21 0.88 8.19
CA ASP A 93 1.00 1.69 8.03
C ASP A 93 2.16 0.86 7.46
N TRP A 94 1.94 0.30 6.27
CA TRP A 94 2.86 -0.63 5.59
C TRP A 94 4.31 -0.13 5.48
N ASP A 95 5.27 -1.00 5.84
CA ASP A 95 6.69 -0.82 5.54
C ASP A 95 6.96 -0.97 4.03
N ILE A 96 7.79 -0.10 3.47
CA ILE A 96 8.19 -0.16 2.07
C ILE A 96 9.34 -1.15 1.88
N VAL A 97 9.07 -2.27 1.19
CA VAL A 97 10.12 -3.25 0.83
C VAL A 97 10.89 -2.79 -0.41
N SER A 98 10.18 -2.36 -1.45
CA SER A 98 10.80 -1.92 -2.70
C SER A 98 9.86 -1.07 -3.54
N VAL A 99 10.43 -0.09 -4.26
CA VAL A 99 9.68 0.78 -5.16
C VAL A 99 10.44 0.98 -6.46
N SER A 100 9.74 0.85 -7.58
CA SER A 100 10.22 1.17 -8.91
C SER A 100 9.13 1.86 -9.72
N ALA A 101 9.45 2.31 -10.93
CA ALA A 101 8.49 2.95 -11.82
C ALA A 101 7.26 2.08 -12.16
N ASN A 102 7.36 0.75 -12.01
CA ASN A 102 6.32 -0.20 -12.41
C ASN A 102 5.86 -1.15 -11.29
N LYS A 103 6.49 -1.10 -10.11
CA LYS A 103 6.21 -2.05 -9.02
C LYS A 103 6.38 -1.39 -7.66
N ILE A 104 5.46 -1.65 -6.75
CA ILE A 104 5.51 -1.25 -5.34
C ILE A 104 5.33 -2.53 -4.52
N GLU A 105 6.27 -2.83 -3.63
CA GLU A 105 6.26 -3.98 -2.73
C GLU A 105 6.28 -3.46 -1.29
N LEU A 106 5.33 -3.94 -0.49
CA LEU A 106 5.05 -3.51 0.88
C LEU A 106 4.98 -4.73 1.81
N THR A 107 5.27 -4.53 3.09
CA THR A 107 5.12 -5.54 4.13
C THR A 107 4.63 -4.91 5.44
N ASP A 108 3.92 -5.66 6.26
CA ASP A 108 3.69 -5.30 7.66
C ASP A 108 4.10 -6.47 8.56
N VAL A 109 4.67 -6.15 9.73
CA VAL A 109 4.96 -7.13 10.78
C VAL A 109 4.22 -6.73 12.05
N SER A 110 2.99 -7.22 12.17
CA SER A 110 2.19 -7.06 13.38
C SER A 110 2.95 -7.51 14.65
N GLY A 111 3.03 -6.60 15.63
CA GLY A 111 3.78 -6.82 16.86
C GLY A 111 3.24 -7.98 17.73
N GLY A 112 4.12 -8.59 18.54
CA GLY A 112 3.70 -9.49 19.62
C GLY A 112 3.28 -10.90 19.21
N ASN A 113 4.07 -11.56 18.35
CA ASN A 113 3.77 -12.84 17.67
C ASN A 113 2.75 -12.74 16.54
N GLY A 114 2.53 -11.56 15.96
CA GLY A 114 1.75 -11.39 14.75
C GLY A 114 2.43 -12.02 13.54
N GLY A 115 1.65 -12.20 12.46
CA GLY A 115 2.15 -12.70 11.19
C GLY A 115 2.92 -11.63 10.41
N THR A 116 3.16 -11.91 9.14
CA THR A 116 3.78 -10.94 8.24
C THR A 116 2.94 -10.89 6.99
N ASP A 117 2.55 -9.67 6.65
CA ASP A 117 1.69 -9.41 5.52
C ASP A 117 2.53 -8.89 4.36
N PHE A 118 2.08 -9.15 3.15
CA PHE A 118 2.75 -8.72 1.93
C PHE A 118 1.75 -8.18 0.93
N LEU A 119 2.05 -7.01 0.39
CA LEU A 119 1.22 -6.36 -0.62
C LEU A 119 2.09 -5.90 -1.79
N THR A 120 1.69 -6.28 -3.00
CA THR A 120 2.38 -5.87 -4.23
C THR A 120 1.41 -5.24 -5.21
N PHE A 121 1.76 -4.03 -5.66
CA PHE A 121 1.13 -3.37 -6.77
C PHE A 121 2.03 -3.39 -8.01
N GLU A 122 1.46 -3.67 -9.18
CA GLU A 122 2.10 -3.44 -10.48
C GLU A 122 1.33 -2.42 -11.32
N LYS A 123 2.07 -1.62 -12.07
CA LYS A 123 1.52 -0.54 -12.90
C LYS A 123 0.88 -1.10 -14.16
N ASN A 124 -0.27 -0.53 -14.55
CA ASN A 124 -0.97 -0.86 -15.80
C ASN A 124 -0.33 -0.22 -17.05
#